data_AF-A0A0K0X3I2-F1
#
_entry.id   AF-A0A0K0X3I2-F1
#
_cell.length_a   1.000
_cell.length_b   1.000
_cell.length_c   1.000
_cell.angle_alpha   90.00
_cell.angle_beta   90.00
_cell.angle_gamma   90.00
#
_symmetry.space_group_name_H-M   'P 1'
#
loop_
_entity.id
_entity.type
_entity.pdbx_description
1 polymer ?
#
loop_
_entity_poly.entity_id
_entity_poly.type
_entity_poly.pdbx_seq_one_letter_code
_entity_poly.pdbx_strand_id
1 'polypeptide(L)'
;MVALTTLIAGCSLFGQSRPALDGDRFVRPDHPVASPSGDYTASVEYGPTENNVKTWVPVIRDKNGNEVFRDVHDSYAPYSTRSTLYVTWLSTKPAELWVYSGDVGEFAISAQPDGTWTKRTEPAPKEITDLHP
;
A
#
# COMPACT_ATOMS: atom_id res chain seq x y z
N MET A 1 -21.75 -34.62 41.04
CA MET A 1 -22.22 -34.57 39.64
C MET A 1 -21.31 -33.61 38.91
N VAL A 2 -20.57 -34.11 37.92
CA VAL A 2 -19.56 -33.38 37.14
C VAL A 2 -20.25 -32.56 36.05
N ALA A 3 -19.83 -31.31 35.84
CA ALA A 3 -19.53 -30.76 34.52
C ALA A 3 -18.96 -29.34 34.64
N LEU A 4 -17.66 -29.24 34.38
CA LEU A 4 -16.91 -28.04 34.02
C LEU A 4 -17.30 -27.66 32.58
N THR A 5 -17.53 -26.37 32.28
CA THR A 5 -17.69 -25.91 30.89
C THR A 5 -16.87 -24.65 30.67
N THR A 6 -15.61 -24.86 30.27
CA THR A 6 -14.73 -23.87 29.68
C THR A 6 -15.09 -23.72 28.20
N LEU A 7 -15.46 -22.50 27.78
CA LEU A 7 -15.53 -22.13 26.36
C LEU A 7 -14.26 -21.38 26.00
N ILE A 8 -13.26 -22.13 25.52
CA ILE A 8 -12.16 -21.61 24.72
C ILE A 8 -12.56 -21.86 23.26
N ALA A 9 -12.78 -20.81 22.49
CA ALA A 9 -12.87 -20.91 21.03
C ALA A 9 -12.50 -19.55 20.40
N GLY A 10 -11.35 -19.52 19.75
CA GLY A 10 -10.86 -18.34 19.04
C GLY A 10 -9.41 -18.44 18.56
N CYS A 11 -8.90 -19.65 18.34
CA CYS A 11 -7.74 -19.83 17.48
C CYS A 11 -8.22 -19.76 16.03
N SER A 12 -8.12 -18.58 15.41
CA SER A 12 -7.99 -18.47 13.95
C SER A 12 -6.50 -18.32 13.69
N LEU A 13 -5.74 -19.42 13.76
CA LEU A 13 -5.35 -20.16 12.56
C LEU A 13 -4.99 -19.21 11.43
N PHE A 14 -3.72 -18.81 11.44
CA PHE A 14 -2.91 -18.47 10.28
C PHE A 14 -3.51 -19.05 8.99
N GLY A 15 -4.29 -18.23 8.30
CA GLY A 15 -4.57 -18.42 6.89
C GLY A 15 -3.24 -18.25 6.17
N GLN A 16 -2.57 -19.37 5.89
CA GLN A 16 -1.60 -19.42 4.81
C GLN A 16 -2.34 -19.15 3.51
N SER A 17 -2.60 -17.87 3.24
CA SER A 17 -2.92 -17.42 1.90
C SER A 17 -1.66 -17.65 1.07
N ARG A 18 -1.59 -18.79 0.39
CA ARG A 18 -0.76 -18.92 -0.81
C ARG A 18 -1.14 -17.74 -1.71
N PRO A 19 -0.16 -17.02 -2.29
CA PRO A 19 -0.39 -15.72 -2.89
C PRO A 19 -1.40 -15.89 -4.03
N ALA A 20 -2.57 -15.29 -3.84
CA ALA A 20 -3.47 -15.02 -4.94
C ALA A 20 -2.72 -14.07 -5.88
N LEU A 21 -2.22 -14.62 -6.98
CA LEU A 21 -1.98 -13.99 -8.28
C LEU A 21 -1.97 -12.46 -8.22
N ASP A 22 -0.77 -11.88 -8.13
CA ASP A 22 -0.28 -10.48 -8.27
C ASP A 22 -1.26 -9.29 -8.26
N GLY A 23 -2.44 -9.41 -8.86
CA GLY A 23 -3.53 -8.43 -8.90
C GLY A 23 -4.05 -7.97 -7.53
N ASP A 24 -4.13 -8.87 -6.55
CA ASP A 24 -4.73 -8.58 -5.24
C ASP A 24 -3.85 -7.68 -4.36
N ARG A 25 -2.56 -7.61 -4.67
CA ARG A 25 -1.57 -6.80 -3.95
C ARG A 25 -1.55 -5.34 -4.39
N PHE A 26 -2.04 -5.05 -5.58
CA PHE A 26 -2.00 -3.70 -6.14
C PHE A 26 -3.12 -2.83 -5.58
N VAL A 27 -2.73 -1.69 -5.00
CA VAL A 27 -3.64 -0.66 -4.51
C VAL A 27 -4.30 0.06 -5.68
N ARG A 28 -5.63 0.19 -5.64
CA ARG A 28 -6.44 0.93 -6.62
C ARG A 28 -7.48 1.79 -5.91
N PRO A 29 -8.14 2.74 -6.60
CA PRO A 29 -9.19 3.55 -5.97
C PRO A 29 -10.34 2.78 -5.35
N ASP A 30 -10.67 1.62 -5.90
CA ASP A 30 -11.70 0.70 -5.44
C ASP A 30 -11.15 -0.52 -4.68
N HIS A 31 -9.81 -0.61 -4.52
CA HIS A 31 -9.13 -1.74 -3.89
C HIS A 31 -8.04 -1.24 -2.94
N PRO A 32 -8.42 -0.82 -1.72
CA PRO A 32 -7.45 -0.52 -0.67
C PRO A 32 -6.79 -1.81 -0.16
N VAL A 33 -5.50 -1.76 0.15
CA VAL A 33 -4.72 -2.94 0.56
C VAL A 33 -4.04 -2.68 1.90
N ALA A 34 -4.20 -3.62 2.82
CA ALA A 34 -3.52 -3.59 4.12
C ALA A 34 -2.02 -3.87 3.98
N SER A 35 -1.21 -3.21 4.81
CA SER A 35 0.23 -3.47 4.88
C SER A 35 0.50 -4.86 5.46
N PRO A 36 1.69 -5.45 5.24
CA PRO A 36 2.06 -6.72 5.86
C PRO A 36 2.10 -6.69 7.39
N SER A 37 2.27 -5.51 8.02
CA SER A 37 2.09 -5.39 9.48
C SER A 37 0.63 -5.47 9.92
N GLY A 38 -0.32 -5.15 9.04
CA GLY A 38 -1.73 -4.93 9.38
C GLY A 38 -2.01 -3.60 10.09
N ASP A 39 -0.99 -2.77 10.34
CA ASP A 39 -1.13 -1.49 11.03
C ASP A 39 -1.52 -0.34 10.10
N TYR A 40 -1.37 -0.53 8.78
CA TYR A 40 -1.61 0.50 7.78
C TYR A 40 -2.47 -0.03 6.64
N THR A 41 -3.17 0.87 5.96
CA THR A 41 -3.92 0.60 4.73
C THR A 41 -3.55 1.64 3.70
N ALA A 42 -3.16 1.19 2.51
CA ALA A 42 -2.92 2.05 1.36
C ALA A 42 -4.16 2.08 0.48
N SER A 43 -4.44 3.26 -0.08
CA SER A 43 -5.49 3.51 -1.05
C SER A 43 -4.98 4.49 -2.11
N VAL A 44 -5.61 4.52 -3.27
CA VAL A 44 -5.34 5.55 -4.28
C VAL A 44 -6.57 6.43 -4.41
N GLU A 45 -6.44 7.72 -4.17
CA GLU A 45 -7.54 8.67 -4.30
C GLU A 45 -7.46 9.44 -5.62
N TYR A 46 -8.58 9.98 -6.09
CA TYR A 46 -8.56 10.89 -7.23
C TYR A 46 -7.93 12.23 -6.83
N GLY A 47 -6.91 12.64 -7.58
CA GLY A 47 -6.24 13.92 -7.46
C GLY A 47 -6.87 15.02 -8.33
N PRO A 48 -6.28 16.22 -8.33
CA PRO A 48 -6.70 17.31 -9.21
C PRO A 48 -6.52 16.93 -10.68
N THR A 49 -7.34 17.51 -11.56
CA THR A 49 -7.13 17.34 -13.00
C THR A 49 -6.00 18.24 -13.47
N GLU A 50 -4.98 17.66 -14.10
CA GLU A 50 -3.83 18.39 -14.65
C GLU A 50 -3.81 18.25 -16.16
N ASN A 51 -3.73 19.38 -16.89
CA ASN A 51 -3.72 19.36 -18.36
C ASN A 51 -4.88 18.55 -19.00
N ASN A 52 -6.07 18.60 -18.40
CA ASN A 52 -7.26 17.79 -18.75
C ASN A 52 -7.09 16.27 -18.56
N VAL A 53 -6.17 15.86 -17.68
CA VAL A 53 -5.92 14.46 -17.31
C VAL A 53 -6.28 14.25 -15.86
N LYS A 54 -7.06 13.20 -15.59
CA LYS A 54 -7.33 12.78 -14.21
C LYS A 54 -6.03 12.28 -13.58
N THR A 55 -5.87 12.50 -12.30
CA THR A 55 -4.69 12.05 -11.57
C THR A 55 -5.07 11.19 -10.37
N TRP A 56 -4.08 10.48 -9.87
CA TRP A 56 -4.17 9.54 -8.77
C TRP A 56 -3.17 9.92 -7.67
N VAL A 57 -3.59 9.74 -6.43
CA VAL A 57 -2.85 10.12 -5.23
C VAL A 57 -2.81 8.93 -4.27
N PRO A 58 -1.65 8.28 -4.11
CA PRO A 58 -1.44 7.33 -3.02
C PRO A 58 -1.66 7.98 -1.64
N VAL A 59 -2.44 7.30 -0.80
CA VAL A 59 -2.75 7.71 0.57
C VAL A 59 -2.57 6.51 1.49
N ILE A 60 -1.91 6.73 2.63
CA ILE A 60 -1.71 5.72 3.68
C ILE A 60 -2.48 6.17 4.91
N ARG A 61 -3.27 5.25 5.47
CA ARG A 61 -4.01 5.42 6.72
C ARG A 61 -3.52 4.42 7.77
N ASP A 62 -3.53 4.83 9.03
CA ASP A 62 -3.31 3.94 10.17
C ASP A 62 -4.53 3.01 10.39
N LYS A 63 -4.39 2.05 11.31
CA LYS A 63 -5.46 1.11 11.72
C LYS A 63 -6.72 1.78 12.28
N ASN A 64 -6.64 3.03 12.70
CA ASN A 64 -7.78 3.81 13.19
C ASN A 64 -8.45 4.61 12.07
N GLY A 65 -7.90 4.58 10.85
CA GLY A 65 -8.37 5.33 9.68
C GLY A 65 -7.77 6.73 9.57
N ASN A 66 -6.83 7.13 10.43
CA ASN A 66 -6.18 8.43 10.35
C ASN A 66 -5.22 8.46 9.17
N GLU A 67 -5.26 9.52 8.37
CA GLU A 67 -4.28 9.74 7.30
C GLU A 67 -2.91 10.04 7.90
N VAL A 68 -1.91 9.23 7.53
CA VAL A 68 -0.52 9.36 7.99
C VAL A 68 0.43 9.78 6.87
N PHE A 69 0.03 9.58 5.61
CA PHE A 69 0.78 10.03 4.45
C PHE A 69 -0.14 10.26 3.25
N ARG A 70 0.16 11.29 2.46
CA ARG A 70 -0.46 11.60 1.17
C ARG A 70 0.58 12.09 0.18
N ASP A 71 0.63 11.44 -0.97
CA ASP A 71 1.61 11.76 -2.02
C ASP A 71 1.11 12.91 -2.91
N VAL A 72 1.18 14.16 -2.41
CA VAL A 72 0.77 15.38 -3.15
C VAL A 72 1.71 16.57 -2.94
N HIS A 73 2.79 16.37 -2.20
CA HIS A 73 3.63 17.48 -1.71
C HIS A 73 5.02 17.51 -2.36
N ASP A 74 5.21 16.84 -3.50
CA ASP A 74 6.46 16.85 -4.26
C ASP A 74 6.23 17.04 -5.77
N SER A 75 7.32 17.14 -6.54
CA SER A 75 7.28 17.33 -8.00
C SER A 75 6.93 16.08 -8.80
N TYR A 76 6.71 14.94 -8.14
CA TYR A 76 6.47 13.64 -8.74
C TYR A 76 5.02 13.17 -8.61
N ALA A 77 4.20 13.92 -7.88
CA ALA A 77 2.79 13.64 -7.68
C ALA A 77 1.95 14.90 -7.94
N PRO A 78 0.66 14.77 -8.29
CA PRO A 78 -0.10 13.52 -8.43
C PRO A 78 0.22 12.76 -9.72
N TYR A 79 -0.12 11.47 -9.77
CA TYR A 79 0.23 10.59 -10.89
C TYR A 79 -0.83 10.61 -11.99
N SER A 80 -0.42 10.74 -13.24
CA SER A 80 -1.31 10.73 -14.41
C SER A 80 -2.00 9.37 -14.58
N THR A 81 -3.31 9.35 -14.82
CA THR A 81 -4.02 8.11 -15.18
C THR A 81 -3.79 7.67 -16.62
N ARG A 82 -3.03 8.43 -17.43
CA ARG A 82 -2.64 8.01 -18.80
C ARG A 82 -1.44 7.08 -18.81
N SER A 83 -0.70 7.06 -17.71
CA SER A 83 0.50 6.26 -17.54
C SER A 83 0.20 5.12 -16.58
N THR A 84 0.94 4.03 -16.71
CA THR A 84 0.83 2.89 -15.80
C THR A 84 1.25 3.32 -14.40
N LEU A 85 0.38 3.14 -13.41
CA LEU A 85 0.69 3.31 -11.99
C LEU A 85 0.53 1.97 -11.27
N TYR A 86 1.60 1.52 -10.62
CA TYR A 86 1.54 0.41 -9.67
C TYR A 86 1.84 0.92 -8.27
N VAL A 87 0.97 0.57 -7.34
CA VAL A 87 1.12 0.90 -5.93
C VAL A 87 0.95 -0.39 -5.15
N THR A 88 1.92 -0.79 -4.33
CA THR A 88 1.88 -2.08 -3.62
C THR A 88 2.79 -2.08 -2.41
N TRP A 89 2.46 -2.89 -1.41
CA TRP A 89 3.32 -3.05 -0.23
C TRP A 89 4.46 -4.03 -0.50
N LEU A 90 5.64 -3.71 0.05
CA LEU A 90 6.77 -4.63 0.05
C LEU A 90 6.57 -5.70 1.13
N SER A 91 6.57 -6.98 0.76
CA SER A 91 6.30 -8.07 1.72
C SER A 91 7.38 -8.19 2.80
N THR A 92 8.61 -7.83 2.46
CA THR A 92 9.78 -7.93 3.35
C THR A 92 9.94 -6.75 4.30
N LYS A 93 9.29 -5.61 4.03
CA LYS A 93 9.30 -4.42 4.90
C LYS A 93 7.87 -4.01 5.21
N PRO A 94 7.36 -4.33 6.41
CA PRO A 94 5.92 -4.35 6.68
C PRO A 94 5.26 -2.96 6.73
N ALA A 95 6.03 -1.87 6.65
CA ALA A 95 5.57 -0.48 6.58
C ALA A 95 6.28 0.30 5.46
N GLU A 96 6.57 -0.36 4.33
CA GLU A 96 7.10 0.28 3.11
C GLU A 96 6.19 0.00 1.91
N LEU A 97 5.64 1.08 1.36
CA LEU A 97 4.83 1.09 0.15
C LEU A 97 5.72 1.47 -1.05
N TRP A 98 5.51 0.80 -2.16
CA TRP A 98 6.19 1.07 -3.42
C TRP A 98 5.23 1.67 -4.43
N VAL A 99 5.70 2.69 -5.14
CA VAL A 99 5.01 3.33 -6.25
C VAL A 99 5.90 3.28 -7.49
N TYR A 100 5.37 2.74 -8.56
CA TYR A 100 5.95 2.80 -9.90
C TYR A 100 5.01 3.58 -10.81
N SER A 101 5.53 4.62 -11.47
CA SER A 101 4.84 5.33 -12.55
C SER A 101 5.66 5.25 -13.82
N GLY A 102 5.06 4.78 -14.91
CA GLY A 102 5.77 4.57 -16.19
C GLY A 102 6.37 5.84 -16.81
N ASP A 103 5.93 7.01 -16.40
CA ASP A 103 6.36 8.33 -16.86
C ASP A 103 7.09 9.17 -15.81
N VAL A 104 7.03 8.79 -14.53
CA VAL A 104 7.64 9.57 -13.42
C VAL A 104 8.81 8.84 -12.78
N GLY A 105 8.68 7.54 -12.49
CA GLY A 105 9.75 6.74 -11.88
C GLY A 105 9.29 5.82 -10.75
N GLU A 106 10.26 5.41 -9.93
CA GLU A 106 10.13 4.44 -8.84
C GLU A 106 10.37 5.11 -7.49
N PHE A 107 9.48 4.84 -6.53
CA PHE A 107 9.48 5.47 -5.23
C PHE A 107 9.16 4.49 -4.11
N ALA A 108 9.94 4.58 -3.02
CA ALA A 108 9.65 3.92 -1.75
C ALA A 108 9.09 4.93 -0.76
N ILE A 109 7.95 4.62 -0.16
CA ILE A 109 7.29 5.41 0.87
C ILE A 109 7.30 4.57 2.15
N SER A 110 8.06 5.00 3.16
CA SER A 110 8.23 4.20 4.38
C SER A 110 8.05 5.02 5.65
N ALA A 111 7.43 4.39 6.65
CA ALA A 111 7.41 4.90 8.01
C ALA A 111 8.84 4.99 8.57
N GLN A 112 9.12 6.08 9.27
CA GLN A 112 10.37 6.33 9.96
C GLN A 112 10.23 6.01 11.46
N PRO A 113 11.35 5.80 12.19
CA PRO A 113 11.30 5.53 13.63
C PRO A 113 10.67 6.63 14.48
N ASP A 114 10.63 7.87 13.99
CA ASP A 114 10.00 9.02 14.64
C ASP A 114 8.50 9.14 14.36
N GLY A 115 7.92 8.18 13.61
CA GLY A 115 6.51 8.15 13.24
C GLY A 115 6.16 8.98 12.00
N THR A 116 7.12 9.66 11.39
CA THR A 116 6.92 10.34 10.10
C THR A 116 6.95 9.37 8.94
N TRP A 117 6.47 9.79 7.78
CA TRP A 117 6.54 9.03 6.53
C TRP A 117 7.38 9.78 5.51
N THR A 118 8.29 9.05 4.86
CA THR A 118 9.21 9.63 3.89
C THR A 118 9.10 8.90 2.56
N LYS A 119 9.04 9.68 1.48
CA LYS A 119 9.18 9.19 0.11
C LYS A 119 10.63 9.33 -0.35
N ARG A 120 11.18 8.27 -0.96
CA ARG A 120 12.54 8.23 -1.52
C ARG A 120 12.47 7.74 -2.96
N THR A 121 13.25 8.39 -3.83
CA THR A 121 13.51 7.90 -5.17
C THR A 121 14.63 6.86 -5.10
N GLU A 122 14.29 5.59 -5.25
CA GLU A 122 15.26 4.50 -5.24
C GLU A 122 14.78 3.35 -6.14
N PRO A 123 15.69 2.54 -6.73
CA PRO A 123 15.30 1.43 -7.59
C PRO A 123 14.45 0.40 -6.84
N ALA A 124 13.39 -0.05 -7.48
CA ALA A 124 12.48 -1.06 -6.96
C ALA A 124 13.21 -2.37 -6.67
N PRO A 125 12.96 -3.01 -5.50
CA PRO A 125 13.53 -4.31 -5.20
C PRO A 125 12.95 -5.36 -6.14
N LYS A 126 13.66 -6.47 -6.28
CA LYS A 126 13.30 -7.55 -7.22
C LYS A 126 11.84 -8.00 -7.09
N GLU A 127 11.34 -8.07 -5.85
CA GLU A 127 9.95 -8.40 -5.55
C GLU A 127 8.95 -7.50 -6.29
N ILE A 128 9.25 -6.22 -6.41
CA ILE A 128 8.38 -5.24 -7.10
C ILE A 128 8.62 -5.30 -8.60
N THR A 129 9.87 -5.36 -9.05
CA THR A 129 10.17 -5.44 -10.49
C THR A 129 9.64 -6.72 -11.14
N ASP A 130 9.58 -7.83 -10.40
CA ASP A 130 8.98 -9.08 -10.88
C ASP A 130 7.45 -8.95 -11.08
N LEU A 131 6.81 -7.95 -10.48
CA LEU A 131 5.39 -7.65 -10.66
C LEU A 131 5.12 -6.74 -11.85
N HIS A 132 6.14 -6.21 -12.53
CA HIS A 132 5.97 -5.40 -13.74
C HIS A 132 5.51 -6.35 -14.86
N PRO A 133 4.24 -6.30 -15.31
CA PRO A 133 3.75 -7.14 -16.40
C PRO A 133 4.23 -6.62 -17.77
#